data_AF-A0AAW4V1I5-F1
#
_entry.id   AF-A0AAW4V1I5-F1
#
_cell.length_a   1.000
_cell.length_b   1.000
_cell.length_c   1.000
_cell.angle_alpha   90.00
_cell.angle_beta   90.00
_cell.angle_gamma   90.00
#
_symmetry.space_group_name_H-M   'P 1'
#
loop_
_entity.id
_entity.type
_entity.pdbx_description
1 polymer ?
#
loop_
_entity_poly.entity_id
_entity_poly.type
_entity_poly.pdbx_seq_one_letter_code
_entity_poly.pdbx_strand_id
1 'polypeptide(L)' 'MEPRYVLILVFCVGGLNIIKLTDEELRESENYEDFESFLSTIKERYGFRLNSCQWMTTENLDIYCYQNGEKAELNLL' A
#
# COMPACT_ATOMS: atom_id res chain seq x y z
N MET A 1 9.05 1.10 -10.74
CA MET A 1 9.62 0.69 -9.43
C MET A 1 9.15 -0.73 -9.19
N GLU A 2 10.01 -1.64 -8.71
CA GLU A 2 9.59 -3.01 -8.45
C GLU A 2 8.56 -3.06 -7.31
N PRO A 3 7.42 -3.76 -7.49
CA PRO A 3 6.28 -3.61 -6.58
C PRO A 3 6.37 -4.51 -5.35
N ARG A 4 7.26 -4.22 -4.38
CA ARG A 4 7.38 -5.04 -3.16
C ARG A 4 6.39 -4.65 -2.06
N TYR A 5 6.13 -3.36 -1.95
CA TYR A 5 5.14 -2.79 -1.04
C TYR A 5 4.09 -2.06 -1.84
N VAL A 6 2.84 -2.14 -1.39
CA VAL A 6 1.71 -1.34 -1.86
C VAL A 6 1.27 -0.43 -0.71
N LEU A 7 1.27 0.87 -0.96
CA LEU A 7 0.75 1.87 -0.04
C LEU A 7 -0.64 2.27 -0.52
N ILE A 8 -1.66 2.10 0.31
CA ILE A 8 -3.05 2.48 0.00
C ILE A 8 -3.47 3.64 0.92
N LEU A 9 -3.77 4.80 0.35
CA LEU A 9 -4.31 5.97 1.04
C LEU A 9 -5.84 5.93 1.01
N VAL A 10 -6.48 5.66 2.15
CA VAL A 10 -7.94 5.47 2.26
C VAL A 10 -8.61 6.77 2.70
N PHE A 11 -9.30 7.43 1.77
CA PHE A 11 -9.83 8.78 1.99
C PHE A 11 -10.98 8.86 2.99
N CYS A 12 -11.84 7.84 3.05
CA CYS A 12 -13.04 7.90 3.89
C CYS A 12 -12.75 7.89 5.39
N VAL A 13 -11.59 7.38 5.79
CA VAL A 13 -11.23 7.17 7.20
C VAL A 13 -9.87 7.77 7.58
N GLY A 14 -9.17 8.42 6.62
CA GLY A 14 -7.81 8.93 6.84
C GLY A 14 -6.80 7.80 7.11
N GLY A 15 -6.97 6.64 6.48
CA GLY A 15 -6.14 5.46 6.72
C GLY A 15 -4.98 5.32 5.74
N LEU A 16 -3.90 4.67 6.18
CA LEU A 16 -2.80 4.21 5.33
C LEU A 16 -2.63 2.71 5.53
N ASN A 17 -2.92 1.91 4.51
CA ASN A 17 -2.58 0.49 4.52
C ASN A 17 -1.19 0.32 3.90
N ILE A 18 -0.33 -0.41 4.59
CA ILE A 18 0.99 -0.78 4.11
C ILE A 18 0.99 -2.28 3.92
N ILE A 19 0.98 -2.71 2.65
CA ILE A 19 0.92 -4.12 2.28
C ILE A 19 2.29 -4.52 1.73
N LYS A 20 2.93 -5.50 2.36
CA LYS A 20 4.10 -6.16 1.77
C LYS A 20 3.61 -7.36 0.97
N LEU A 21 3.79 -7.34 -0.34
CA LEU A 21 3.37 -8.47 -1.17
C LEU A 21 4.21 -9.70 -0.86
N THR A 22 3.56 -10.85 -0.85
CA THR A 22 4.23 -12.14 -0.81
C THR A 22 4.91 -12.43 -2.15
N ASP A 23 5.89 -13.34 -2.16
CA ASP A 23 6.56 -13.75 -3.40
C ASP A 23 5.57 -14.38 -4.41
N GLU A 24 4.49 -15.00 -3.92
CA GLU A 24 3.40 -15.52 -4.76
C GLU A 24 2.57 -14.39 -5.38
N GLU A 25 2.13 -13.42 -4.58
CA GLU A 25 1.40 -12.24 -5.06
C GLU A 25 2.22 -11.40 -6.04
N LEU A 26 3.53 -11.27 -5.80
CA LEU A 26 4.47 -10.62 -6.72
C LEU A 26 4.49 -11.31 -8.09
N ARG A 27 4.71 -12.62 -8.12
CA ARG A 27 4.70 -13.41 -9.36
C ARG A 27 3.35 -13.37 -10.05
N GLU A 28 2.27 -13.46 -9.28
CA GLU A 28 0.92 -13.39 -9.81
C GLU A 28 0.62 -12.02 -10.42
N SER A 29 1.16 -10.92 -9.86
CA SER A 29 0.94 -9.57 -10.39
C SER A 29 1.47 -9.37 -11.82
N GLU A 30 2.45 -10.17 -12.25
CA GLU A 30 3.00 -10.14 -13.62
C GLU A 30 2.04 -10.71 -14.67
N ASN A 31 0.99 -11.42 -14.24
CA ASN A 31 -0.02 -12.03 -15.13
C ASN A 31 -1.14 -11.07 -15.53
N TYR A 32 -1.15 -9.83 -15.05
CA TYR A 32 -2.19 -8.83 -15.30
C TYR A 32 -1.71 -7.74 -16.25
N GLU A 33 -2.61 -7.19 -17.06
CA GLU A 33 -2.31 -6.10 -18.00
C GLU A 33 -1.83 -4.83 -17.27
N ASP A 34 -2.41 -4.57 -16.10
CA ASP A 34 -2.06 -3.45 -15.24
C ASP A 34 -2.12 -3.86 -13.76
N PHE A 35 -1.43 -3.07 -12.93
CA PHE A 35 -1.30 -3.38 -11.52
C PHE A 35 -2.60 -3.13 -10.74
N GLU A 36 -3.48 -2.23 -11.19
CA GLU A 36 -4.77 -1.99 -10.54
C GLU A 36 -5.71 -3.20 -10.72
N SER A 37 -5.66 -3.85 -11.89
CA SER A 37 -6.32 -5.12 -12.15
C SER A 37 -5.86 -6.21 -11.17
N PHE A 38 -4.56 -6.31 -10.90
CA PHE A 38 -4.04 -7.19 -9.85
C PHE A 38 -4.57 -6.78 -8.45
N LEU A 39 -4.49 -5.50 -8.08
CA LEU A 39 -5.00 -5.03 -6.78
C LEU A 39 -6.48 -5.35 -6.57
N SER A 40 -7.26 -5.41 -7.64
CA SER A 40 -8.69 -5.74 -7.59
C SER A 40 -8.97 -7.15 -7.06
N THR A 41 -8.01 -8.07 -7.21
CA THR A 41 -8.12 -9.47 -6.76
C THR A 41 -7.77 -9.64 -5.29
N ILE A 42 -6.89 -8.78 -4.73
CA ILE A 42 -6.44 -8.86 -3.34
C ILE A 42 -7.16 -7.88 -2.39
N LYS A 43 -7.97 -6.96 -2.92
CA LYS A 43 -8.64 -5.90 -2.12
C LYS A 43 -9.46 -6.41 -0.94
N GLU A 44 -10.12 -7.56 -1.09
CA GLU A 44 -10.94 -8.17 -0.04
C GLU A 44 -10.08 -8.79 1.06
N ARG A 45 -8.97 -9.44 0.67
CA ARG A 45 -7.99 -10.05 1.60
C ARG A 45 -7.38 -9.01 2.55
N TYR A 46 -7.06 -7.84 2.02
CA TYR A 46 -6.43 -6.74 2.77
C TYR A 46 -7.40 -5.64 3.20
N GLY A 47 -8.70 -5.80 2.96
CA GLY A 47 -9.76 -4.92 3.48
C GLY A 47 -9.74 -3.49 2.94
N PHE A 48 -9.40 -3.26 1.67
CA PHE A 48 -9.45 -1.92 1.04
C PHE A 48 -10.44 -1.83 -0.13
N ARG A 49 -10.75 -0.60 -0.54
CA ARG A 49 -11.64 -0.30 -1.67
C ARG A 49 -10.92 0.56 -2.71
N LEU A 50 -10.68 -0.01 -3.89
CA LEU A 50 -9.97 0.67 -4.99
C LEU A 50 -10.60 2.00 -5.40
N ASN A 51 -11.93 2.05 -5.47
CA ASN A 51 -12.66 3.25 -5.88
C ASN A 51 -12.67 4.38 -4.84
N SER A 52 -12.05 4.18 -3.67
CA SER A 52 -12.03 5.16 -2.57
C SER A 52 -10.62 5.34 -1.99
N CYS A 53 -9.59 5.05 -2.79
CA CYS A 53 -8.19 5.22 -2.40
C CYS A 53 -7.31 5.75 -3.54
N GLN A 54 -6.14 6.26 -3.15
CA GLN A 54 -4.98 6.34 -4.03
C GLN A 54 -3.97 5.29 -3.61
N TRP A 55 -3.14 4.83 -4.55
CA TRP A 55 -2.13 3.82 -4.24
C TRP A 55 -0.81 4.07 -4.97
N MET A 56 0.26 3.52 -4.43
CA MET A 56 1.56 3.46 -5.11
C MET A 56 2.31 2.17 -4.72
N THR A 57 3.27 1.79 -5.56
CA THR A 57 4.19 0.68 -5.27
C THR A 57 5.61 1.16 -5.04
N THR A 58 6.33 0.43 -4.19
CA THR A 58 7.76 0.67 -3.96
C THR A 58 8.50 -0.61 -3.61
N GLU A 59 9.78 -0.68 -3.96
CA GLU A 59 10.64 -1.82 -3.65
C GLU A 59 11.13 -1.76 -2.20
N ASN A 60 11.50 -0.56 -1.76
CA ASN A 60 11.99 -0.27 -0.42
C ASN A 60 11.02 0.67 0.29
N LEU A 61 10.81 0.45 1.59
CA LEU A 61 9.87 1.22 2.38
C LEU A 61 10.56 1.79 3.61
N ASP A 62 10.61 3.11 3.69
CA ASP A 62 10.92 3.86 4.89
C ASP A 62 9.69 4.67 5.31
N ILE A 63 9.31 4.58 6.58
CA ILE A 63 8.17 5.31 7.13
C ILE A 63 8.69 6.42 8.02
N TYR A 64 8.34 7.67 7.69
CA TYR A 64 8.71 8.84 8.47
C TYR A 64 7.47 9.53 9.01
N CYS A 65 7.44 9.70 10.32
CA CYS A 65 6.36 10.35 11.04
C CYS A 65 6.86 11.68 11.57
N TYR A 66 6.03 12.72 11.52
CA TYR A 66 6.38 14.04 12.02
C TYR A 66 5.25 14.59 12.88
N GLN A 67 5.60 15.15 14.04
CA GLN A 67 4.69 15.88 14.91
C GLN A 67 5.34 17.22 15.26
N ASN A 68 4.61 18.31 15.08
CA ASN A 68 5.11 19.67 15.33
C ASN A 68 6.40 20.04 14.58
N GLY A 69 6.61 19.45 13.39
CA GLY A 69 7.81 19.69 12.56
C GLY A 69 9.03 18.84 12.92
N GLU A 70 8.95 17.97 13.91
CA GLU A 70 10.03 17.08 14.32
C GLU A 70 9.69 15.62 14.03
N LYS A 71 10.70 14.80 13.76
CA LYS A 71 10.51 13.36 13.51
C LYS A 71 10.00 12.69 14.79
N ALA A 72 8.87 12.00 14.70
CA ALA A 72 8.27 11.23 15.78
C ALA A 72 8.43 9.72 15.53
N GLU A 73 8.33 8.92 16.60
CA GLU A 73 8.21 7.46 16.45
C GLU A 73 6.79 7.10 16.03
N LEU A 74 6.64 6.10 15.16
CA LEU A 74 5.34 5.68 14.62
C LEU A 74 4.36 5.25 15.73
N ASN A 75 4.86 4.68 16.83
CA ASN A 75 4.03 4.23 17.95
C ASN A 75 3.52 5.39 18.85
N LEU A 76 3.97 6.62 18.59
CA LEU A 76 3.62 7.82 19.36
C LEU A 76 2.66 8.76 18.60
N LEU A 77 2.25 8.39 17.38
CA LEU A 77 1.14 8.99 16.64
C LEU A 77 -0.19 8.36 17.07
#